data_AF-A0A3D5RRL6-F1
#
_entry.id   AF-A0A3D5RRL6-F1
#
_cell.length_a   1.000
_cell.length_b   1.000
_cell.length_c   1.000
_cell.angle_alpha   90.00
_cell.angle_beta   90.00
_cell.angle_gamma   90.00
#
_symmetry.space_group_name_H-M   'P 1'
#
loop_
_entity.id
_entity.type
_entity.pdbx_description
1 polymer ?
#
loop_
_entity_poly.entity_id
_entity_poly.type
_entity_poly.pdbx_seq_one_letter_code
_entity_poly.pdbx_strand_id
1 'polypeptide(L)'
;AACNIGGEFMSPEEQDRVRSLSKQKWYRHFDRKLGLSWTEVKSLEKQPPPEEGWEYLLSDLPEHSEAEYNLGEVTNMCIEKGTLNDDERRKINDHIVLTIEMLNELPFPKHLKRVPEFAGGH
;
A
#
# COMPACT_ATOMS: atom_id res chain seq x y z
N ALA A 1 18.51 -2.07 -8.60
CA ALA A 1 18.20 -1.41 -7.32
C ALA A 1 17.98 -2.55 -6.33
N ALA A 2 18.54 -2.49 -5.13
CA ALA A 2 18.05 -3.35 -4.05
C ALA A 2 16.78 -2.68 -3.54
N CYS A 3 15.67 -3.42 -3.51
CA CYS A 3 14.40 -2.92 -2.99
C CYS A 3 14.13 -3.65 -1.68
N ASN A 4 13.38 -3.02 -0.79
CA ASN A 4 13.02 -3.65 0.46
C ASN A 4 12.16 -4.90 0.23
N ILE A 5 12.59 -6.04 0.77
CA ILE A 5 11.81 -7.30 0.76
C ILE A 5 11.16 -7.59 2.12
N GLY A 6 11.15 -6.61 3.03
CA GLY A 6 10.47 -6.64 4.33
C GLY A 6 11.38 -6.70 5.55
N GLY A 7 12.66 -7.00 5.38
CA GLY A 7 13.64 -7.08 6.48
C GLY A 7 14.79 -6.08 6.39
N GLU A 8 14.98 -5.43 5.24
CA GLU A 8 16.14 -4.59 4.97
C GLU A 8 15.75 -3.11 5.02
N PHE A 9 16.72 -2.27 5.33
CA PHE A 9 16.56 -0.83 5.23
C PHE A 9 16.92 -0.41 3.80
N MET A 10 16.08 0.38 3.15
CA MET A 10 16.31 0.89 1.81
C MET A 10 16.78 2.35 1.88
N SER A 11 17.99 2.62 1.40
CA SER A 11 18.59 3.94 1.51
C SER A 11 17.94 4.96 0.56
N PRO A 12 18.05 6.28 0.84
CA PRO A 12 17.58 7.31 -0.09
C PRO A 12 18.16 7.18 -1.50
N GLU A 13 19.43 6.77 -1.63
CA GLU A 13 20.08 6.55 -2.93
C GLU A 13 19.45 5.39 -3.70
N GLU A 14 19.01 4.35 -3.00
CA GLU A 14 18.32 3.20 -3.60
C GLU A 14 16.91 3.58 -4.05
N GLN A 15 16.20 4.38 -3.25
CA GLN A 15 14.90 4.96 -3.62
C GLN A 15 15.03 5.85 -4.85
N ASP A 16 16.02 6.74 -4.89
CA ASP A 16 16.30 7.60 -6.04
C ASP A 16 16.63 6.78 -7.29
N ARG A 17 17.33 5.67 -7.12
CA ARG A 17 17.59 4.73 -8.20
C ARG A 17 16.30 4.10 -8.73
N VAL A 18 15.37 3.68 -7.86
CA VAL A 18 14.06 3.18 -8.28
C VAL A 18 13.28 4.26 -9.03
N ARG A 19 13.22 5.48 -8.49
CA ARG A 19 12.56 6.64 -9.14
C ARG A 19 13.21 7.04 -10.47
N SER A 20 14.48 6.72 -10.68
CA SER A 20 15.17 6.93 -11.94
C SER A 20 14.84 5.84 -12.96
N LEU A 21 14.78 4.58 -12.50
CA LEU A 21 14.40 3.43 -13.34
C LEU A 21 12.93 3.49 -13.75
N SER A 22 12.04 3.97 -12.88
CA SER A 22 10.61 4.11 -13.19
C SER A 22 10.37 4.98 -14.42
N LYS A 23 11.21 5.99 -14.66
CA LYS A 23 11.13 6.90 -15.81
C LYS A 23 11.54 6.27 -17.15
N GLN A 24 12.07 5.05 -17.15
CA GLN A 24 12.33 4.32 -18.40
C GLN A 24 11.00 4.10 -19.11
N LYS A 25 10.97 4.32 -20.43
CA LYS A 25 9.76 4.10 -21.22
C LYS A 25 9.84 2.77 -21.95
N TRP A 26 8.73 2.06 -22.01
CA TRP A 26 8.57 0.84 -22.80
C TRP A 26 7.28 0.93 -23.62
N TYR A 27 7.24 0.17 -24.71
CA TYR A 27 6.07 0.13 -25.57
C TYR A 27 5.17 -1.02 -25.14
N ARG A 28 3.94 -0.70 -24.69
CA ARG A 28 2.99 -1.69 -24.19
C ARG A 28 2.42 -2.51 -25.35
N HIS A 29 2.62 -3.82 -25.30
CA HIS A 29 2.00 -4.79 -26.21
C HIS A 29 0.86 -5.59 -25.55
N PHE A 30 0.57 -5.32 -24.28
CA PHE A 30 -0.44 -6.03 -23.49
C PHE A 30 -1.71 -5.19 -23.34
N ASP A 31 -2.88 -5.83 -23.41
CA ASP A 31 -4.17 -5.19 -23.11
C ASP A 31 -4.34 -5.07 -21.59
N ARG A 32 -4.57 -3.86 -21.09
CA ARG A 32 -4.77 -3.58 -19.66
C ARG A 32 -6.09 -4.13 -19.12
N LYS A 33 -7.05 -4.46 -19.99
CA LYS A 33 -8.37 -4.95 -19.58
C LYS A 33 -8.41 -6.47 -19.39
N LEU A 34 -7.42 -7.19 -19.90
CA LEU A 34 -7.42 -8.65 -19.85
C LEU A 34 -7.08 -9.15 -18.44
N GLY A 35 -7.99 -9.91 -17.83
CA GLY A 35 -7.80 -10.49 -16.50
C GLY A 35 -8.37 -9.67 -15.34
N LEU A 36 -8.93 -8.50 -15.62
CA LEU A 36 -9.59 -7.67 -14.60
C LEU A 36 -10.93 -8.26 -14.15
N SER A 37 -11.23 -8.12 -12.87
CA SER A 37 -12.54 -8.37 -12.29
C SER A 37 -13.56 -7.31 -12.74
N TRP A 38 -14.84 -7.63 -12.60
CA TRP A 38 -15.93 -6.70 -12.93
C TRP A 38 -15.87 -5.38 -12.15
N THR A 39 -15.31 -5.39 -10.94
CA THR A 39 -15.15 -4.20 -10.10
C THR A 39 -14.03 -3.30 -10.60
N GLU A 40 -12.89 -3.88 -10.99
CA GLU A 40 -11.75 -3.13 -11.54
C GLU A 40 -12.09 -2.51 -12.89
N VAL A 41 -12.81 -3.23 -13.76
CA VAL A 41 -13.29 -2.69 -15.05
C VAL A 41 -14.17 -1.45 -14.83
N LYS A 42 -15.06 -1.45 -13.83
CA LYS A 42 -15.88 -0.27 -13.47
C LYS A 42 -15.05 0.90 -12.92
N SER A 43 -13.95 0.62 -12.23
CA SER A 43 -13.02 1.67 -11.80
C SER A 43 -12.32 2.31 -12.99
N LEU A 44 -11.92 1.52 -13.98
CA LEU A 44 -11.34 2.03 -15.25
C LEU A 44 -12.33 2.86 -16.07
N GLU A 45 -13.64 2.63 -15.98
CA GLU A 45 -14.64 3.49 -16.64
C GLU A 45 -14.62 4.93 -16.09
N LYS A 46 -14.23 5.12 -14.82
CA LYS A 46 -14.13 6.45 -14.20
C LYS A 46 -12.86 7.18 -14.63
N GLN A 47 -11.77 6.43 -14.80
CA GLN A 47 -10.45 6.93 -15.21
C GLN A 47 -9.83 5.95 -16.19
N PRO A 48 -10.04 6.15 -17.51
CA PRO A 48 -9.50 5.24 -18.50
C PRO A 48 -7.97 5.36 -18.54
N PRO A 49 -7.24 4.24 -18.64
CA PRO A 49 -5.80 4.28 -18.82
C PRO A 49 -5.47 4.84 -20.21
N PRO A 50 -4.22 5.32 -20.43
CA PRO A 50 -3.78 5.78 -21.74
C PRO A 50 -4.03 4.70 -22.81
N GLU A 51 -4.73 5.06 -23.89
CA GLU A 51 -5.26 4.10 -24.87
C GLU A 51 -4.15 3.28 -25.53
N GLU A 52 -3.07 3.92 -25.99
CA GLU A 52 -1.92 3.26 -26.62
C GLU A 52 -0.65 4.09 -26.43
N GLY A 53 0.50 3.41 -26.35
CA GLY A 53 1.79 4.05 -26.52
C GLY A 53 2.78 3.79 -25.40
N TRP A 54 3.86 4.55 -25.48
CA TRP A 54 4.97 4.47 -24.54
C TRP A 54 4.51 4.76 -23.12
N GLU A 55 4.73 3.81 -22.22
CA GLU A 55 4.44 3.93 -20.79
C GLU A 55 5.73 3.94 -20.00
N TYR A 56 5.71 4.55 -18.82
CA TYR A 56 6.80 4.42 -17.87
C TYR A 56 6.86 3.00 -17.31
N LEU A 57 8.05 2.55 -16.95
CA LEU A 57 8.30 1.18 -16.47
C LEU A 57 7.54 0.91 -15.17
N LEU A 58 7.47 1.91 -14.28
CA LEU A 58 6.67 1.90 -13.06
C LEU A 58 5.97 3.25 -12.95
N SER A 59 4.70 3.26 -12.57
CA SER A 59 3.91 4.48 -12.38
C SER A 59 2.90 4.34 -11.26
N ASP A 60 2.77 5.38 -10.45
CA ASP A 60 1.65 5.50 -9.52
C ASP A 60 0.45 6.02 -10.31
N LEU A 61 -0.33 5.08 -10.84
CA LEU A 61 -1.51 5.38 -11.65
C LEU A 61 -2.73 5.60 -10.76
N PRO A 62 -3.72 6.39 -11.22
CA PRO A 62 -4.92 6.62 -10.45
C PRO A 62 -5.71 5.36 -10.11
N GLU A 63 -5.63 4.31 -10.95
CA GLU A 63 -6.23 3.00 -10.70
C GLU A 63 -5.58 2.22 -9.55
N HIS A 64 -4.37 2.60 -9.11
CA HIS A 64 -3.70 2.01 -7.95
C HIS A 64 -4.21 2.61 -6.62
N SER A 65 -5.12 3.59 -6.67
CA SER A 65 -5.73 4.16 -5.48
C SER A 65 -7.07 3.51 -5.20
N GLU A 66 -7.17 2.76 -4.10
CA GLU A 66 -8.43 2.15 -3.66
C GLU A 66 -8.90 2.78 -2.35
N ALA A 67 -10.01 3.53 -2.42
CA ALA A 67 -10.55 4.28 -1.28
C ALA A 67 -9.49 5.21 -0.64
N GLU A 68 -8.94 4.81 0.52
CA GLU A 68 -7.92 5.55 1.26
C GLU A 68 -6.51 4.96 1.13
N TYR A 69 -6.33 3.89 0.34
CA TYR A 69 -5.05 3.20 0.18
C TYR A 69 -4.38 3.62 -1.11
N ASN A 70 -3.12 4.06 -1.01
CA ASN A 70 -2.22 4.19 -2.15
C ASN A 70 -1.48 2.87 -2.38
N LEU A 71 -1.79 2.15 -3.46
CA LEU A 71 -1.12 0.92 -3.87
C LEU A 71 -0.15 1.15 -5.03
N GLY A 72 0.34 2.39 -5.19
CA GLY A 72 1.23 2.79 -6.27
C GLY A 72 2.50 1.95 -6.34
N GLU A 73 2.89 1.58 -7.56
CA GLU A 73 4.07 0.74 -7.80
C GLU A 73 5.35 1.40 -7.27
N VAL A 74 5.60 2.66 -7.60
CA VAL A 74 6.80 3.38 -7.17
C VAL A 74 6.74 3.66 -5.67
N THR A 75 5.55 4.02 -5.18
CA THR A 75 5.29 4.20 -3.74
C THR A 75 5.68 2.95 -2.95
N ASN A 76 5.17 1.77 -3.33
CA ASN A 76 5.43 0.51 -2.64
C ASN A 76 6.89 0.05 -2.81
N MET A 77 7.48 0.24 -4.00
CA MET A 77 8.87 -0.15 -4.25
C MET A 77 9.91 0.75 -3.56
N CYS A 78 9.50 1.90 -3.03
CA CYS A 78 10.36 2.83 -2.28
C CYS A 78 10.12 2.78 -0.76
N ILE A 79 9.44 1.76 -0.24
CA ILE A 79 9.26 1.59 1.21
C ILE A 79 10.62 1.44 1.90
N GLU A 80 10.94 2.39 2.77
CA GLU A 80 12.23 2.48 3.47
C GLU A 80 12.47 1.29 4.40
N LYS A 81 11.45 0.88 5.17
CA LYS A 81 11.58 -0.20 6.17
C LYS A 81 10.27 -0.99 6.34
N GLY A 82 10.40 -2.31 6.35
CA GLY A 82 9.26 -3.22 6.46
C GLY A 82 8.55 -3.36 5.11
N THR A 83 7.27 -3.71 5.15
CA THR A 83 6.47 -3.97 3.93
C THR A 83 5.25 -3.08 3.81
N LEU A 84 5.06 -2.15 4.75
CA LEU A 84 3.86 -1.33 4.83
C LEU A 84 4.18 0.11 4.44
N ASN A 85 3.36 0.67 3.57
CA ASN A 85 3.36 2.10 3.32
C ASN A 85 2.63 2.86 4.43
N ASP A 86 2.65 4.19 4.35
CA ASP A 86 2.11 5.06 5.41
C ASP A 86 0.59 4.94 5.56
N ASP A 87 -0.15 4.76 4.47
CA ASP A 87 -1.61 4.63 4.50
C ASP A 87 -2.03 3.31 5.16
N GLU A 88 -1.36 2.21 4.81
CA GLU A 88 -1.57 0.90 5.43
C GLU A 88 -1.24 0.94 6.92
N ARG A 89 -0.10 1.55 7.28
CA ARG A 89 0.32 1.72 8.68
C ARG A 89 -0.68 2.54 9.47
N ARG A 90 -1.16 3.66 8.91
CA ARG A 90 -2.19 4.50 9.52
C ARG A 90 -3.45 3.69 9.78
N LYS A 91 -3.91 2.94 8.79
CA LYS A 91 -5.12 2.14 8.92
C LYS A 91 -5.01 1.05 9.98
N ILE A 92 -3.86 0.38 10.06
CA ILE A 92 -3.59 -0.61 11.12
C ILE A 92 -3.63 0.08 12.48
N ASN A 93 -2.97 1.23 12.63
CA ASN A 93 -3.00 2.01 13.88
C ASN A 93 -4.42 2.43 14.27
N ASP A 94 -5.24 2.88 13.32
CA ASP A 94 -6.64 3.24 13.57
C ASP A 94 -7.43 2.03 14.08
N HIS A 95 -7.22 0.82 13.52
CA HIS A 95 -7.87 -0.39 14.01
C HIS A 95 -7.36 -0.85 15.39
N ILE A 96 -6.08 -0.60 15.71
CA ILE A 96 -5.53 -0.87 17.04
C ILE A 96 -6.24 0.01 18.07
N VAL A 97 -6.41 1.31 17.78
CA VAL A 97 -7.14 2.25 18.66
C VAL A 97 -8.57 1.77 18.89
N LEU A 98 -9.31 1.45 17.82
CA LEU A 98 -10.67 0.92 17.92
C LEU A 98 -10.74 -0.37 18.76
N THR A 99 -9.77 -1.26 18.59
CA THR A 99 -9.70 -2.50 19.37
C THR A 99 -9.52 -2.21 20.86
N ILE A 100 -8.63 -1.27 21.21
CA ILE A 100 -8.40 -0.86 22.61
C ILE A 100 -9.66 -0.23 23.20
N GLU A 101 -10.34 0.64 22.46
CA GLU A 101 -11.62 1.24 22.86
C GLU A 101 -12.68 0.17 23.12
N MET A 102 -12.84 -0.78 22.19
CA MET A 102 -13.77 -1.90 22.37
C MET A 102 -13.44 -2.74 23.61
N LEU A 103 -12.17 -3.06 23.83
CA LEU A 103 -11.75 -3.84 25.00
C LEU A 103 -12.02 -3.10 26.30
N ASN A 104 -11.81 -1.77 26.34
CA ASN A 104 -12.07 -0.97 27.55
C ASN A 104 -13.54 -0.97 27.98
N GLU A 105 -14.49 -1.15 27.05
CA GLU A 105 -15.93 -1.23 27.34
C GLU A 105 -16.38 -2.60 27.85
N LEU A 106 -15.53 -3.64 27.79
CA LEU A 106 -15.90 -4.98 28.23
C LEU A 106 -15.79 -5.17 29.75
N PRO A 107 -16.75 -5.85 30.40
CA PRO A 107 -16.74 -6.08 31.84
C PRO A 107 -15.79 -7.23 32.21
N PHE A 108 -14.48 -6.99 32.12
CA PHE A 108 -13.48 -7.99 32.47
C PHE A 108 -13.50 -8.34 33.97
N PRO A 109 -13.35 -9.64 34.33
CA PRO A 109 -13.13 -10.03 35.71
C PRO A 109 -11.79 -9.49 36.22
N LYS A 110 -11.63 -9.31 37.55
CA LYS A 110 -10.46 -8.67 38.17
C LYS A 110 -9.10 -9.16 37.66
N HIS A 111 -8.98 -10.46 37.38
CA HIS A 111 -7.73 -11.07 36.91
C HIS A 111 -7.42 -10.80 35.43
N LEU A 112 -8.37 -10.27 34.64
CA LEU A 112 -8.21 -9.90 33.23
C LEU A 112 -8.30 -8.38 32.99
N LYS A 113 -8.29 -7.56 34.04
CA LYS A 113 -8.44 -6.09 33.91
C LYS A 113 -7.34 -5.43 33.06
N ARG A 114 -6.19 -6.10 32.88
CA ARG A 114 -5.05 -5.60 32.08
C ARG A 114 -5.06 -6.05 30.61
N VAL A 115 -6.08 -6.78 30.17
CA VAL A 115 -6.18 -7.22 28.76
C VAL A 115 -6.11 -6.05 27.75
N PRO A 116 -6.79 -4.90 27.95
CA PRO A 116 -6.65 -3.76 27.04
C PRO A 116 -5.21 -3.20 26.98
N GLU A 117 -4.52 -3.15 28.13
CA GLU A 117 -3.13 -2.68 28.23
C GLU A 117 -2.18 -3.60 27.46
N PHE A 118 -2.34 -4.91 27.59
CA PHE A 118 -1.53 -5.87 26.84
C PHE A 118 -1.80 -5.79 25.34
N ALA A 119 -3.07 -5.70 24.93
CA ALA A 119 -3.44 -5.61 23.52
C ALA A 119 -2.85 -4.38 22.81
N GLY A 120 -2.71 -3.24 23.50
CA GLY A 120 -2.14 -2.01 22.94
C GLY A 120 -0.62 -1.88 23.04
N GLY A 121 0.07 -2.78 23.75
CA GLY A 121 1.51 -2.70 24.02
C GLY A 121 2.40 -3.59 23.13
N HIS A 122 1.84 -4.25 22.12
CA HIS A 122 2.54 -5.14 21.18
C HIS A 122 2.73 -4.47 19.82
#